data_AF-A0A5N5MY45-F1
#
_entry.id   AF-A0A5N5MY45-F1
#
_cell.length_a   1.000
_cell.length_b   1.000
_cell.length_c   1.000
_cell.angle_alpha   90.00
_cell.angle_beta   90.00
_cell.angle_gamma   90.00
#
_symmetry.space_group_name_H-M   'P 1'
#
loop_
_entity.id
_entity.type
_entity.pdbx_description
1 polymer ?
#
loop_
_entity_poly.entity_id
_entity_poly.type
_entity_poly.pdbx_seq_one_letter_code
_entity_poly.pdbx_strand_id
1 'polypeptide(L)'
;MYNNNYTRPKVALKAQDIRRSKGKGCGYYLRIIFFFSSLIQSLIIVSLVLFLVYGQPEKSADEKRVEELEQSFNKLSLDNTKLRKEKADLTAALKTKTAEKDAADKKVVKLTAELDAAKGNNTKLLQTLASCNANKMPLLRNIAPCPANGATSEHIRTLQTLLDQQKSLYVILQTNFSQTVQNLKFDLDSAIKDKNKHEIAMIKLKQEKDDLTSELQLYKKKCKEDFVMSLKGIQDVTTAFLTKIDNLFPDTFTFHLTCSKQQEQMQKIHANCTNLSRQVEDKFQNYLNSVGDKVSTLQAQSSRLEVENKRVTSEIQKCSQSRAEEAEQCTKRLQEAQQMTDRLVEPLLNDKKQLLQEKQLLQATCLPKPPMPKPNGLDSHMIFGQQSRTGQMSFPGSYTAVQSRPGSSQPPKTR
;
A
#
# COMPACT_ATOMS: atom_id res chain seq x y z
N MET A 1 150.35 -14.79 40.32
CA MET A 1 150.09 -13.77 41.36
C MET A 1 148.59 -13.81 41.71
N TYR A 2 148.22 -13.58 42.97
CA TYR A 2 146.84 -13.26 43.41
C TYR A 2 146.49 -11.79 43.00
N ASN A 3 145.28 -11.23 43.11
CA ASN A 3 143.96 -11.65 43.65
C ASN A 3 142.85 -10.85 42.86
N ASN A 4 141.52 -10.85 43.09
CA ASN A 4 140.59 -11.41 44.09
C ASN A 4 139.17 -11.57 43.45
N ASN A 5 138.16 -11.86 44.27
CA ASN A 5 136.73 -12.00 43.96
C ASN A 5 135.96 -10.67 43.78
N TYR A 6 134.75 -10.74 43.18
CA TYR A 6 133.47 -10.51 43.90
C TYR A 6 132.25 -11.08 43.14
N THR A 7 131.09 -11.18 43.80
CA THR A 7 129.98 -12.11 43.45
C THR A 7 128.60 -11.47 43.70
N ARG A 8 127.60 -11.64 42.80
CA ARG A 8 126.17 -11.98 43.10
C ARG A 8 125.23 -11.96 41.85
N PRO A 9 124.01 -12.57 41.89
CA PRO A 9 123.47 -13.32 40.74
C PRO A 9 121.96 -13.17 40.43
N LYS A 10 121.47 -14.02 39.50
CA LYS A 10 120.04 -14.36 39.18
C LYS A 10 119.31 -13.26 38.38
N VAL A 11 118.34 -13.56 37.49
CA VAL A 11 117.26 -14.57 37.58
C VAL A 11 117.12 -15.41 36.29
N ALA A 12 116.69 -16.66 36.46
CA ALA A 12 116.27 -17.55 35.37
C ALA A 12 114.74 -17.70 35.37
N LEU A 13 114.13 -17.74 34.18
CA LEU A 13 112.78 -18.27 33.97
C LEU A 13 112.87 -19.34 32.87
N LYS A 14 112.90 -20.61 33.29
CA LYS A 14 112.83 -21.76 32.38
C LYS A 14 111.42 -21.86 31.83
N ALA A 15 111.29 -21.98 30.51
CA ALA A 15 110.08 -22.55 29.92
C ALA A 15 109.98 -24.02 30.35
N GLN A 16 108.93 -24.36 31.12
CA GLN A 16 108.64 -25.73 31.52
C GLN A 16 107.59 -26.33 30.60
N ASP A 17 108.02 -27.29 29.80
CA ASP A 17 107.17 -28.09 28.94
C ASP A 17 106.35 -29.08 29.80
N ILE A 18 105.02 -29.10 29.66
CA ILE A 18 104.13 -30.05 30.34
C ILE A 18 103.34 -30.84 29.30
N ARG A 19 103.36 -32.17 29.48
CA ARG A 19 102.94 -33.16 28.49
C ARG A 19 101.45 -33.14 28.18
N ARG A 20 101.15 -33.42 26.90
CA ARG A 20 99.85 -33.78 26.28
C ARG A 20 98.72 -34.18 27.23
N SER A 21 97.56 -33.54 27.05
CA SER A 21 96.27 -34.25 27.03
C SER A 21 95.76 -34.33 25.58
N LYS A 22 95.00 -35.38 25.25
CA LYS A 22 94.53 -35.68 23.88
C LYS A 22 93.25 -34.89 23.54
N GLY A 23 93.27 -33.59 23.82
CA GLY A 23 92.11 -32.69 23.67
C GLY A 23 91.88 -32.28 22.21
N LYS A 24 90.62 -32.28 21.76
CA LYS A 24 90.22 -31.72 20.46
C LYS A 24 90.66 -30.24 20.44
N GLY A 25 91.55 -29.89 19.51
CA GLY A 25 92.19 -28.56 19.51
C GLY A 25 91.18 -27.41 19.39
N CYS A 26 91.52 -26.24 19.93
CA CYS A 26 90.67 -25.04 19.99
C CYS A 26 89.96 -24.72 18.65
N GLY A 27 90.63 -24.93 17.51
CA GLY A 27 90.05 -24.76 16.17
C GLY A 27 88.82 -25.63 15.85
N TYR A 28 88.65 -26.80 16.49
CA TYR A 28 87.44 -27.62 16.35
C TYR A 28 86.23 -26.93 17.00
N TYR A 29 86.40 -26.40 18.21
CA TYR A 29 85.36 -25.65 18.91
C TYR A 29 85.06 -24.32 18.22
N LEU A 30 86.06 -23.61 17.68
CA LEU A 30 85.84 -22.39 16.90
C LEU A 30 85.02 -22.65 15.62
N ARG A 31 85.30 -23.74 14.88
CA ARG A 31 84.48 -24.13 13.72
C ARG A 31 83.04 -24.49 14.12
N ILE A 32 82.86 -25.16 15.26
CA ILE A 32 81.54 -25.50 15.80
C ILE A 32 80.76 -24.24 16.19
N ILE A 33 81.39 -23.29 16.89
CA ILE A 33 80.76 -22.01 17.28
C ILE A 33 80.36 -21.22 16.02
N PHE A 34 81.21 -21.17 14.99
CA PHE A 34 80.87 -20.51 13.74
C PHE A 34 79.69 -21.19 13.01
N PHE A 35 79.64 -22.53 13.03
CA PHE A 35 78.55 -23.31 12.45
C PHE A 35 77.23 -23.07 13.20
N PHE A 36 77.24 -23.09 14.55
CA PHE A 36 76.05 -22.76 15.34
C PHE A 36 75.62 -21.30 15.20
N SER A 37 76.55 -20.35 15.10
CA SER A 37 76.23 -18.94 14.84
C SER A 37 75.53 -18.75 13.49
N SER A 38 76.08 -19.34 12.43
CA SER A 38 75.47 -19.33 11.08
C SER A 38 74.11 -20.06 11.04
N LEU A 39 73.99 -21.18 11.76
CA LEU A 39 72.76 -21.96 11.85
C LEU A 39 71.66 -21.20 12.63
N ILE A 40 72.00 -20.53 13.73
CA ILE A 40 71.07 -19.66 14.48
C ILE A 40 70.66 -18.45 13.63
N GLN A 41 71.59 -17.82 12.91
CA GLN A 41 71.28 -16.74 11.98
C GLN A 41 70.33 -17.19 10.86
N SER A 42 70.57 -18.35 10.26
CA SER A 42 69.68 -18.95 9.25
C SER A 42 68.29 -19.26 9.83
N LEU A 43 68.22 -19.83 11.05
CA LEU A 43 66.95 -20.07 11.75
C LEU A 43 66.19 -18.78 12.02
N ILE A 44 66.85 -17.71 12.44
CA ILE A 44 66.24 -16.38 12.64
C ILE A 44 65.69 -15.84 11.31
N ILE A 45 66.45 -15.94 10.21
CA ILE A 45 65.99 -15.50 8.88
C ILE A 45 64.77 -16.30 8.44
N VAL A 46 64.78 -17.63 8.58
CA VAL A 46 63.64 -18.49 8.24
C VAL A 46 62.43 -18.18 9.13
N SER A 47 62.62 -17.99 10.44
CA SER A 47 61.55 -17.59 11.36
C SER A 47 60.96 -16.22 10.99
N LEU A 48 61.79 -15.23 10.63
CA LEU A 48 61.32 -13.91 10.18
C LEU A 48 60.58 -13.99 8.84
N VAL A 49 61.07 -14.78 7.88
CA VAL A 49 60.37 -15.01 6.60
C VAL A 49 59.04 -15.74 6.81
N LEU A 50 58.98 -16.73 7.70
CA LEU A 50 57.72 -17.37 8.08
C LEU A 50 56.77 -16.37 8.79
N PHE A 51 57.30 -15.46 9.61
CA PHE A 51 56.51 -14.37 10.21
C PHE A 51 56.05 -13.33 9.17
N LEU A 52 56.74 -13.20 8.04
CA LEU A 52 56.35 -12.27 6.96
C LEU A 52 55.33 -12.91 6.01
N VAL A 53 55.47 -14.22 5.74
CA VAL A 53 54.58 -14.99 4.85
C VAL A 53 53.31 -15.49 5.55
N TYR A 54 53.38 -15.83 6.84
CA TYR A 54 52.24 -16.35 7.63
C TYR A 54 51.84 -15.44 8.80
N GLY A 55 52.64 -14.43 9.14
CA GLY A 55 52.36 -13.48 10.23
C GLY A 55 51.77 -12.15 9.78
N GLN A 56 51.44 -11.97 8.49
CA GLN A 56 50.28 -11.15 8.13
C GLN A 56 49.03 -11.97 8.47
N PRO A 57 48.30 -11.65 9.56
CA PRO A 57 47.08 -12.37 9.86
C PRO A 57 45.98 -11.91 8.91
N GLU A 58 44.90 -12.69 8.78
CA GLU A 58 43.70 -12.34 8.00
C GLU A 58 42.87 -11.17 8.61
N LYS A 59 43.52 -10.25 9.33
CA LYS A 59 42.95 -9.04 9.92
C LYS A 59 42.05 -8.27 8.95
N SER A 60 42.47 -8.12 7.68
CA SER A 60 41.66 -7.45 6.65
C SER A 60 40.31 -8.14 6.35
N ALA A 61 40.23 -9.47 6.49
CA ALA A 61 38.98 -10.20 6.27
C ALA A 61 38.14 -10.28 7.55
N ASP A 62 38.75 -10.60 8.69
CA ASP A 62 38.02 -10.78 9.94
C ASP A 62 37.65 -9.45 10.62
N GLU A 63 38.52 -8.42 10.65
CA GLU A 63 38.14 -7.09 11.15
C GLU A 63 37.02 -6.50 10.29
N LYS A 64 37.07 -6.68 8.97
CA LYS A 64 36.00 -6.23 8.07
C LYS A 64 34.69 -6.99 8.29
N ARG A 65 34.74 -8.32 8.51
CA ARG A 65 33.54 -9.10 8.89
C ARG A 65 32.98 -8.65 10.23
N VAL A 66 33.82 -8.33 11.21
CA VAL A 66 33.40 -7.79 12.52
C VAL A 66 32.78 -6.40 12.36
N GLU A 67 33.36 -5.53 11.55
CA GLU A 67 32.83 -4.19 11.27
C GLU A 67 31.49 -4.25 10.53
N GLU A 68 31.34 -5.12 9.52
CA GLU A 68 30.05 -5.37 8.86
C GLU A 68 29.00 -5.97 9.82
N LEU A 69 29.43 -6.81 10.78
CA LEU A 69 28.55 -7.35 11.82
C LEU A 69 28.12 -6.27 12.83
N GLU A 70 29.03 -5.38 13.22
CA GLU A 70 28.75 -4.26 14.12
C GLU A 70 27.84 -3.21 13.46
N GLN A 71 28.10 -2.85 12.20
CA GLN A 71 27.24 -1.95 11.43
C GLN A 71 25.83 -2.53 11.23
N SER A 72 25.72 -3.82 10.89
CA SER A 72 24.42 -4.49 10.73
C SER A 72 23.67 -4.66 12.07
N PHE A 73 24.38 -4.96 13.17
CA PHE A 73 23.81 -4.99 14.52
C PHE A 73 23.29 -3.62 14.95
N ASN A 74 24.09 -2.55 14.76
CA ASN A 74 23.71 -1.19 15.09
C ASN A 74 22.49 -0.73 14.29
N LYS A 75 22.46 -1.02 12.98
CA LYS A 75 21.29 -0.76 12.13
C LYS A 75 20.04 -1.53 12.61
N LEU A 76 20.17 -2.84 12.86
CA LEU A 76 19.06 -3.68 13.30
C LEU A 76 18.54 -3.26 14.69
N SER A 77 19.42 -2.82 15.59
CA SER A 77 19.07 -2.26 16.90
C SER A 77 18.26 -0.98 16.74
N LEU A 78 18.72 -0.05 15.89
CA LEU A 78 18.04 1.21 15.61
C LEU A 78 16.66 0.97 14.97
N ASP A 79 16.57 0.08 13.99
CA ASP A 79 15.30 -0.36 13.39
C ASP A 79 14.37 -1.03 14.42
N ASN A 80 14.90 -1.84 15.35
CA ASN A 80 14.11 -2.46 16.43
C ASN A 80 13.54 -1.42 17.40
N THR A 81 14.33 -0.42 17.79
CA THR A 81 13.85 0.68 18.66
C THR A 81 12.78 1.52 17.96
N LYS A 82 12.95 1.81 16.66
CA LYS A 82 11.95 2.49 15.84
C LYS A 82 10.65 1.69 15.75
N LEU A 83 10.72 0.40 15.41
CA LEU A 83 9.54 -0.49 15.34
C LEU A 83 8.84 -0.64 16.69
N ARG A 84 9.57 -0.65 17.82
CA ARG A 84 8.97 -0.63 19.16
C ARG A 84 8.21 0.67 19.44
N LYS A 85 8.75 1.82 19.01
CA LYS A 85 8.08 3.12 19.12
C LYS A 85 6.83 3.17 18.25
N GLU A 86 6.94 2.83 16.96
CA GLU A 86 5.80 2.76 16.04
C GLU A 86 4.71 1.81 16.55
N LYS A 87 5.08 0.66 17.11
CA LYS A 87 4.13 -0.26 17.76
C LYS A 87 3.41 0.40 18.95
N ALA A 88 4.13 1.14 19.80
CA ALA A 88 3.53 1.84 20.93
C ALA A 88 2.58 2.95 20.46
N ASP A 89 3.00 3.76 19.49
CA ASP A 89 2.21 4.85 18.92
C ASP A 89 0.94 4.33 18.22
N LEU A 90 1.05 3.25 17.43
CA LEU A 90 -0.09 2.56 16.81
C LEU A 90 -1.03 1.94 17.85
N THR A 91 -0.48 1.36 18.94
CA THR A 91 -1.31 0.80 20.03
C THR A 91 -2.09 1.89 20.76
N ALA A 92 -1.46 3.05 21.00
CA ALA A 92 -2.12 4.21 21.58
C ALA A 92 -3.21 4.78 20.66
N ALA A 93 -2.92 4.94 19.37
CA ALA A 93 -3.88 5.38 18.36
C ALA A 93 -5.08 4.42 18.25
N LEU A 94 -4.84 3.11 18.25
CA LEU A 94 -5.89 2.10 18.22
C LEU A 94 -6.77 2.16 19.47
N LYS A 95 -6.17 2.25 20.67
CA LYS A 95 -6.92 2.42 21.93
C LYS A 95 -7.81 3.67 21.91
N THR A 96 -7.30 4.79 21.39
CA THR A 96 -8.09 6.03 21.22
C THR A 96 -9.24 5.83 20.23
N LYS A 97 -8.99 5.21 19.08
CA LYS A 97 -10.02 4.95 18.06
C LYS A 97 -11.09 3.95 18.52
N THR A 98 -10.73 2.96 19.34
CA THR A 98 -11.71 2.08 20.00
C THR A 98 -12.59 2.88 20.96
N ALA A 99 -12.01 3.74 21.81
CA ALA A 99 -12.79 4.56 22.73
C ALA A 99 -13.72 5.57 22.02
N GLU A 100 -13.25 6.18 20.92
CA GLU A 100 -14.09 7.02 20.05
C GLU A 100 -15.25 6.22 19.43
N LYS A 101 -14.98 5.00 18.94
CA LYS A 101 -16.01 4.10 18.40
C LYS A 101 -17.04 3.74 19.47
N ASP A 102 -16.62 3.31 20.66
CA ASP A 102 -17.52 2.94 21.75
C ASP A 102 -18.40 4.14 22.20
N ALA A 103 -17.86 5.36 22.12
CA ALA A 103 -18.62 6.59 22.37
C ALA A 103 -19.61 6.91 21.23
N ALA A 104 -19.26 6.64 19.97
CA ALA A 104 -20.15 6.78 18.83
C ALA A 104 -21.29 5.74 18.87
N ASP A 105 -20.98 4.46 19.13
CA ASP A 105 -21.96 3.38 19.25
C ASP A 105 -22.98 3.69 20.37
N LYS A 106 -22.53 4.22 21.52
CA LYS A 106 -23.41 4.72 22.59
C LYS A 106 -24.33 5.87 22.13
N LYS A 107 -23.83 6.81 21.32
CA LYS A 107 -24.66 7.88 20.73
C LYS A 107 -25.70 7.33 19.76
N VAL A 108 -25.33 6.36 18.91
CA VAL A 108 -26.26 5.70 17.98
C VAL A 108 -27.39 5.02 18.75
N VAL A 109 -27.08 4.21 19.77
CA VAL A 109 -28.10 3.56 20.62
C VAL A 109 -29.03 4.59 21.28
N LYS A 110 -28.49 5.69 21.80
CA LYS A 110 -29.30 6.78 22.41
C LYS A 110 -30.23 7.44 21.38
N LEU A 111 -29.72 7.80 20.21
CA LEU A 111 -30.51 8.41 19.13
C LEU A 111 -31.58 7.46 18.59
N THR A 112 -31.30 6.14 18.51
CA THR A 112 -32.30 5.14 18.14
C THR A 112 -33.44 5.09 19.17
N ALA A 113 -33.13 5.07 20.47
CA ALA A 113 -34.13 5.08 21.53
C ALA A 113 -34.97 6.39 21.54
N GLU A 114 -34.34 7.54 21.32
CA GLU A 114 -35.02 8.83 21.18
C GLU A 114 -35.94 8.87 19.95
N LEU A 115 -35.50 8.31 18.82
CA LEU A 115 -36.29 8.21 17.59
C LEU A 115 -37.51 7.30 17.77
N ASP A 116 -37.37 6.16 18.46
CA ASP A 116 -38.50 5.25 18.70
C ASP A 116 -39.50 5.81 19.72
N ALA A 117 -39.03 6.54 20.72
CA ALA A 117 -39.90 7.33 21.61
C ALA A 117 -40.64 8.44 20.84
N ALA A 118 -39.95 9.15 19.93
CA ALA A 118 -40.56 10.18 19.09
C ALA A 118 -41.61 9.61 18.13
N LYS A 119 -41.36 8.45 17.51
CA LYS A 119 -42.36 7.71 16.72
C LYS A 119 -43.61 7.43 17.56
N GLY A 120 -43.45 6.83 18.74
CA GLY A 120 -44.57 6.49 19.62
C GLY A 120 -45.41 7.69 20.06
N ASN A 121 -44.78 8.84 20.31
CA ASN A 121 -45.49 10.09 20.61
C ASN A 121 -46.23 10.64 19.38
N ASN A 122 -45.64 10.53 18.18
CA ASN A 122 -46.29 10.95 16.94
C ASN A 122 -47.53 10.09 16.62
N THR A 123 -47.47 8.77 16.84
CA THR A 123 -48.63 7.88 16.69
C THR A 123 -49.77 8.27 17.63
N LYS A 124 -49.46 8.58 18.91
CA LYS A 124 -50.46 9.08 19.87
C LYS A 124 -51.08 10.39 19.42
N LEU A 125 -50.28 11.33 18.93
CA LEU A 125 -50.74 12.65 18.47
C LEU A 125 -51.65 12.53 17.24
N LEU A 126 -51.30 11.66 16.28
CA LEU A 126 -52.17 11.31 15.14
C LEU A 126 -53.49 10.68 15.60
N GLN A 127 -53.45 9.78 16.59
CA GLN A 127 -54.65 9.16 17.14
C GLN A 127 -55.56 10.18 17.85
N THR A 128 -54.99 11.09 18.65
CA THR A 128 -55.73 12.20 19.28
C THR A 128 -56.33 13.15 18.25
N LEU A 129 -55.61 13.46 17.16
CA LEU A 129 -56.10 14.31 16.07
C LEU A 129 -57.22 13.65 15.25
N ALA A 130 -57.19 12.32 15.10
CA ALA A 130 -58.30 11.57 14.53
C ALA A 130 -59.56 11.65 15.42
N SER A 131 -59.42 11.42 16.74
CA SER A 131 -60.52 11.57 17.71
C SER A 131 -61.08 12.99 17.76
N CYS A 132 -60.22 14.02 17.65
CA CYS A 132 -60.66 15.41 17.64
C CYS A 132 -61.43 15.78 16.35
N ASN A 133 -61.07 15.20 15.20
CA ASN A 133 -61.82 15.40 13.95
C ASN A 133 -63.16 14.65 13.95
N ALA A 134 -63.26 13.49 14.60
CA ALA A 134 -64.51 12.75 14.75
C ALA A 134 -65.55 13.50 15.61
N ASN A 135 -65.10 14.30 16.57
CA ASN A 135 -65.98 15.09 17.46
C ASN A 135 -66.39 16.48 16.90
N LYS A 136 -66.30 16.70 15.58
CA LYS A 136 -66.75 17.94 14.94
C LYS A 136 -68.29 18.03 14.85
N MET A 137 -68.91 18.39 15.96
CA MET A 137 -70.28 18.92 15.98
C MET A 137 -70.36 20.20 15.11
N PRO A 138 -71.45 20.41 14.34
CA PRO A 138 -71.66 21.65 13.62
C PRO A 138 -72.01 22.77 14.62
N LEU A 139 -71.04 23.64 14.91
CA LEU A 139 -71.24 24.82 15.75
C LEU A 139 -72.14 25.84 15.03
N LEU A 140 -73.44 25.69 15.24
CA LEU A 140 -74.46 26.68 14.90
C LEU A 140 -74.26 27.93 15.77
N ARG A 141 -73.48 28.84 15.18
CA ARG A 141 -73.28 30.27 15.45
C ARG A 141 -74.31 30.94 16.38
N ASN A 142 -74.15 30.78 17.69
CA ASN A 142 -74.81 31.63 18.69
C ASN A 142 -73.89 32.83 19.01
N ILE A 143 -74.21 34.00 18.46
CA ILE A 143 -73.48 35.25 18.73
C ILE A 143 -74.12 35.89 19.97
N ALA A 144 -73.45 35.77 21.12
CA ALA A 144 -73.72 36.66 22.25
C ALA A 144 -73.06 38.03 21.97
N PRO A 145 -73.77 39.16 22.14
CA PRO A 145 -73.14 40.48 22.01
C PRO A 145 -72.18 40.73 23.17
N CYS A 146 -70.90 40.96 22.87
CA CYS A 146 -69.96 41.48 23.88
C CYS A 146 -70.40 42.90 24.30
N PRO A 147 -70.34 43.26 25.60
CA PRO A 147 -70.59 44.62 26.03
C PRO A 147 -69.51 45.55 25.46
N ALA A 148 -69.95 46.57 24.71
CA ALA A 148 -69.08 47.57 24.11
C ALA A 148 -68.60 48.59 25.16
N ASN A 149 -67.74 48.15 26.09
CA ASN A 149 -66.97 49.05 26.93
C ASN A 149 -65.80 49.59 26.11
N GLY A 150 -65.71 50.92 25.99
CA GLY A 150 -64.76 51.59 25.13
C GLY A 150 -63.31 51.22 25.45
N ALA A 151 -62.64 50.54 24.52
CA ALA A 151 -61.22 50.32 24.59
C ALA A 151 -60.49 51.67 24.53
N THR A 152 -59.86 52.06 25.64
CA THR A 152 -58.99 53.23 25.64
C THR A 152 -57.84 53.01 24.66
N SER A 153 -57.35 54.10 24.05
CA SER A 153 -56.29 54.07 23.03
C SER A 153 -55.06 53.26 23.49
N GLU A 154 -54.73 53.32 24.78
CA GLU A 154 -53.65 52.52 25.38
C GLU A 154 -53.86 51.01 25.29
N HIS A 155 -55.06 50.49 25.55
CA HIS A 155 -55.30 49.04 25.58
C HIS A 155 -55.16 48.43 24.17
N ILE A 156 -55.61 49.16 23.15
CA ILE A 156 -55.37 48.82 21.73
C ILE A 156 -53.86 48.85 21.43
N ARG A 157 -53.13 49.86 21.92
CA ARG A 157 -51.67 49.96 21.74
C ARG A 157 -50.90 48.80 22.41
N THR A 158 -51.33 48.36 23.59
CA THR A 158 -50.73 47.22 24.30
C THR A 158 -50.96 45.91 23.54
N LEU A 159 -52.18 45.68 23.05
CA LEU A 159 -52.51 44.51 22.23
C LEU A 159 -51.74 44.51 20.90
N GLN A 160 -51.61 45.67 20.25
CA GLN A 160 -50.79 45.84 19.05
C GLN A 160 -49.32 45.50 19.31
N THR A 161 -48.76 45.99 20.42
CA THR A 161 -47.38 45.72 20.83
C THR A 161 -47.16 44.22 21.10
N LEU A 162 -48.10 43.55 21.76
CA LEU A 162 -48.08 42.10 21.98
C LEU A 162 -48.15 41.31 20.67
N LEU A 163 -49.01 41.72 19.73
CA LEU A 163 -49.13 41.10 18.41
C LEU A 163 -47.84 41.26 17.59
N ASP A 164 -47.21 42.42 17.62
CA ASP A 164 -45.96 42.68 16.91
C ASP A 164 -44.76 41.97 17.56
N GLN A 165 -44.75 41.83 18.89
CA GLN A 165 -43.81 40.96 19.62
C GLN A 165 -44.02 39.47 19.28
N GLN A 166 -45.26 39.01 19.13
CA GLN A 166 -45.55 37.63 18.72
C GLN A 166 -45.09 37.36 17.27
N LYS A 167 -45.26 38.33 16.36
CA LYS A 167 -44.72 38.25 14.98
C LYS A 167 -43.20 38.17 14.97
N SER A 168 -42.50 38.99 15.78
CA SER A 168 -41.03 38.96 15.81
C SER A 168 -40.50 37.63 16.36
N LEU A 169 -41.13 37.10 17.42
CA LEU A 169 -40.85 35.75 17.93
C LEU A 169 -41.09 34.65 16.89
N TYR A 170 -42.18 34.74 16.11
CA TYR A 170 -42.46 33.79 15.03
C TYR A 170 -41.39 33.84 13.94
N VAL A 171 -40.97 35.03 13.51
CA VAL A 171 -39.89 35.20 12.52
C VAL A 171 -38.57 34.62 13.05
N ILE A 172 -38.21 34.89 14.30
CA ILE A 172 -37.01 34.33 14.96
C ILE A 172 -37.10 32.80 15.05
N LEU A 173 -38.26 32.24 15.37
CA LEU A 173 -38.46 30.79 15.41
C LEU A 173 -38.33 30.16 14.01
N GLN A 174 -38.91 30.80 12.99
CA GLN A 174 -38.85 30.35 11.60
C GLN A 174 -37.43 30.39 11.02
N THR A 175 -36.65 31.44 11.31
CA THR A 175 -35.25 31.53 10.87
C THR A 175 -34.38 30.51 11.58
N ASN A 176 -34.51 30.35 12.91
CA ASN A 176 -33.79 29.32 13.67
C ASN A 176 -34.13 27.91 13.17
N PHE A 177 -35.40 27.61 12.90
CA PHE A 177 -35.81 26.32 12.36
C PHE A 177 -35.20 26.07 10.97
N SER A 178 -35.29 27.05 10.06
CA SER A 178 -34.73 26.93 8.71
C SER A 178 -33.21 26.75 8.72
N GLN A 179 -32.51 27.50 9.58
CA GLN A 179 -31.06 27.37 9.78
C GLN A 179 -30.69 26.00 10.38
N THR A 180 -31.44 25.53 11.36
CA THR A 180 -31.22 24.20 11.98
C THR A 180 -31.41 23.08 10.94
N VAL A 181 -32.46 23.14 10.12
CA VAL A 181 -32.70 22.17 9.04
C VAL A 181 -31.60 22.21 7.98
N GLN A 182 -31.10 23.40 7.61
CA GLN A 182 -29.97 23.53 6.70
C GLN A 182 -28.67 22.93 7.27
N ASN A 183 -28.36 23.22 8.54
CA ASN A 183 -27.20 22.65 9.23
C ASN A 183 -27.28 21.12 9.31
N LEU A 184 -28.42 20.57 9.76
CA LEU A 184 -28.63 19.12 9.83
C LEU A 184 -28.55 18.43 8.46
N LYS A 185 -29.00 19.11 7.39
CA LYS A 185 -28.84 18.61 6.02
C LYS A 185 -27.37 18.58 5.61
N PHE A 186 -26.61 19.65 5.88
CA PHE A 186 -25.17 19.71 5.61
C PHE A 186 -24.40 18.63 6.37
N ASP A 187 -24.71 18.44 7.66
CA ASP A 187 -24.11 17.40 8.50
C ASP A 187 -24.43 15.99 7.98
N LEU A 188 -25.67 15.75 7.51
CA LEU A 188 -26.08 14.50 6.87
C LEU A 188 -25.34 14.26 5.56
N ASP A 189 -25.26 15.26 4.68
CA ASP A 189 -24.56 15.17 3.40
C ASP A 189 -23.04 14.91 3.62
N SER A 190 -22.44 15.52 4.64
CA SER A 190 -21.05 15.26 5.06
C SER A 190 -20.89 13.84 5.61
N ALA A 191 -21.79 13.38 6.49
CA ALA A 191 -21.73 12.04 7.07
C ALA A 191 -21.90 10.94 6.01
N ILE A 192 -22.76 11.15 5.00
CA ILE A 192 -22.90 10.25 3.84
C ILE A 192 -21.60 10.22 3.03
N LYS A 193 -20.99 11.38 2.77
CA LYS A 193 -19.71 11.47 2.05
C LYS A 193 -18.58 10.76 2.78
N ASP A 194 -18.47 10.94 4.10
CA ASP A 194 -17.43 10.27 4.90
C ASP A 194 -17.69 8.77 5.01
N LYS A 195 -18.95 8.33 5.17
CA LYS A 195 -19.33 6.91 5.07
C LYS A 195 -18.86 6.31 3.75
N ASN A 196 -19.21 6.93 2.61
CA ASN A 196 -18.82 6.42 1.29
C ASN A 196 -17.30 6.36 1.13
N LYS A 197 -16.56 7.35 1.65
CA LYS A 197 -15.09 7.35 1.69
C LYS A 197 -14.53 6.19 2.51
N HIS A 198 -15.14 5.87 3.65
CA HIS A 198 -14.76 4.72 4.48
C HIS A 198 -15.09 3.37 3.80
N GLU A 199 -16.24 3.24 3.14
CA GLU A 199 -16.61 2.04 2.38
C GLU A 199 -15.62 1.78 1.23
N ILE A 200 -15.28 2.81 0.44
CA ILE A 200 -14.26 2.71 -0.62
C ILE A 200 -12.89 2.29 -0.04
N ALA A 201 -12.46 2.90 1.07
CA ALA A 201 -11.21 2.55 1.72
C ALA A 201 -11.21 1.10 2.26
N MET A 202 -12.33 0.63 2.82
CA MET A 202 -12.48 -0.74 3.31
C MET A 202 -12.43 -1.76 2.16
N ILE A 203 -13.09 -1.47 1.03
CA ILE A 203 -13.03 -2.31 -0.18
C ILE A 203 -11.60 -2.41 -0.68
N LYS A 204 -10.90 -1.26 -0.80
CA LYS A 204 -9.51 -1.21 -1.24
C LYS A 204 -8.57 -2.00 -0.33
N LEU A 205 -8.65 -1.79 1.00
CA LEU A 205 -7.83 -2.52 1.98
C LEU A 205 -8.10 -4.02 1.96
N LYS A 206 -9.35 -4.45 1.76
CA LYS A 206 -9.69 -5.87 1.61
C LYS A 206 -9.03 -6.46 0.36
N GLN A 207 -9.09 -5.75 -0.76
CA GLN A 207 -8.45 -6.14 -2.01
C GLN A 207 -6.93 -6.24 -1.88
N GLU A 208 -6.27 -5.19 -1.34
CA GLU A 208 -4.83 -5.20 -1.05
C GLU A 208 -4.44 -6.38 -0.14
N LYS A 209 -5.24 -6.70 0.88
CA LYS A 209 -5.00 -7.85 1.77
C LYS A 209 -5.12 -9.19 1.04
N ASP A 210 -6.08 -9.34 0.15
CA ASP A 210 -6.28 -10.57 -0.65
C ASP A 210 -5.18 -10.73 -1.73
N ASP A 211 -4.72 -9.62 -2.32
CA ASP A 211 -3.56 -9.58 -3.24
C ASP A 211 -2.27 -10.01 -2.52
N LEU A 212 -1.92 -9.38 -1.39
CA LEU A 212 -0.72 -9.73 -0.60
C LEU A 212 -0.75 -11.19 -0.13
N THR A 213 -1.94 -11.69 0.25
CA THR A 213 -2.11 -13.10 0.64
C THR A 213 -1.82 -14.03 -0.55
N SER A 214 -2.29 -13.68 -1.74
CA SER A 214 -2.08 -14.44 -2.97
C SER A 214 -0.61 -14.41 -3.42
N GLU A 215 0.04 -13.25 -3.33
CA GLU A 215 1.47 -13.08 -3.65
C GLU A 215 2.34 -13.95 -2.74
N LEU A 216 2.08 -13.92 -1.43
CA LEU A 216 2.81 -14.70 -0.44
C LEU A 216 2.61 -16.21 -0.63
N GLN A 217 1.39 -16.67 -0.96
CA GLN A 217 1.14 -18.07 -1.28
C GLN A 217 1.88 -18.52 -2.55
N LEU A 218 1.83 -17.72 -3.62
CA LEU A 218 2.49 -18.01 -4.88
C LEU A 218 4.02 -18.01 -4.76
N TYR A 219 4.57 -17.04 -4.02
CA TYR A 219 5.99 -17.00 -3.65
C TYR A 219 6.39 -18.22 -2.83
N LYS A 220 5.63 -18.55 -1.77
CA LYS A 220 5.90 -19.73 -0.93
C LYS A 220 5.93 -21.00 -1.76
N LYS A 221 4.97 -21.19 -2.67
CA LYS A 221 4.93 -22.33 -3.59
C LYS A 221 6.20 -22.37 -4.46
N LYS A 222 6.44 -21.35 -5.27
CA LYS A 222 7.54 -21.37 -6.25
C LYS A 222 8.93 -21.43 -5.58
N CYS A 223 9.14 -20.81 -4.42
CA CYS A 223 10.40 -20.91 -3.69
C CYS A 223 10.56 -22.22 -2.88
N LYS A 224 9.54 -22.71 -2.17
CA LYS A 224 9.70 -23.89 -1.28
C LYS A 224 9.41 -25.23 -1.95
N GLU A 225 8.56 -25.24 -2.97
CA GLU A 225 8.22 -26.46 -3.72
C GLU A 225 9.09 -26.49 -4.98
N ASP A 226 8.82 -25.62 -5.96
CA ASP A 226 9.41 -25.73 -7.30
C ASP A 226 10.95 -25.54 -7.33
N PHE A 227 11.47 -24.50 -6.66
CA PHE A 227 12.91 -24.22 -6.65
C PHE A 227 13.72 -25.22 -5.81
N VAL A 228 13.25 -25.59 -4.61
CA VAL A 228 13.93 -26.60 -3.77
C VAL A 228 13.90 -27.99 -4.44
N MET A 229 12.79 -28.37 -5.08
CA MET A 229 12.74 -29.58 -5.91
C MET A 229 13.76 -29.54 -7.05
N SER A 230 13.93 -28.38 -7.70
CA SER A 230 14.91 -28.20 -8.78
C SER A 230 16.37 -28.31 -8.31
N LEU A 231 16.67 -27.95 -7.06
CA LEU A 231 17.99 -28.09 -6.44
C LEU A 231 18.30 -29.50 -5.94
N LYS A 232 17.29 -30.38 -5.81
CA LYS A 232 17.46 -31.73 -5.24
C LYS A 232 18.56 -32.55 -5.94
N GLY A 233 18.67 -32.46 -7.27
CA GLY A 233 19.71 -33.17 -8.02
C GLY A 233 21.14 -32.78 -7.64
N ILE A 234 21.37 -31.55 -7.16
CA ILE A 234 22.69 -31.13 -6.65
C ILE A 234 22.96 -31.83 -5.31
N GLN A 235 21.97 -31.87 -4.41
CA GLN A 235 22.08 -32.57 -3.13
C GLN A 235 22.34 -34.08 -3.33
N ASP A 236 21.63 -34.71 -4.26
CA ASP A 236 21.80 -36.13 -4.60
C ASP A 236 23.23 -36.42 -5.11
N VAL A 237 23.76 -35.57 -6.02
CA VAL A 237 25.13 -35.70 -6.54
C VAL A 237 26.19 -35.47 -5.46
N THR A 238 26.07 -34.41 -4.65
CA THR A 238 27.01 -34.13 -3.56
C THR A 238 27.02 -35.25 -2.53
N THR A 239 25.85 -35.79 -2.17
CA THR A 239 25.74 -36.92 -1.24
C THR A 239 26.45 -38.16 -1.81
N ALA A 240 26.16 -38.52 -3.07
CA ALA A 240 26.80 -39.68 -3.72
C ALA A 240 28.33 -39.52 -3.90
N PHE A 241 28.82 -38.28 -4.04
CA PHE A 241 30.25 -37.98 -4.11
C PHE A 241 30.94 -38.10 -2.74
N LEU A 242 30.35 -37.53 -1.69
CA LEU A 242 30.85 -37.66 -0.31
C LEU A 242 30.88 -39.14 0.13
N THR A 243 29.80 -39.89 -0.11
CA THR A 243 29.78 -41.34 0.15
C THR A 243 30.90 -42.09 -0.59
N LYS A 244 31.33 -41.64 -1.77
CA LYS A 244 32.48 -42.24 -2.46
C LYS A 244 33.84 -41.84 -1.86
N ILE A 245 33.96 -40.64 -1.30
CA ILE A 245 35.17 -40.22 -0.57
C ILE A 245 35.29 -40.99 0.74
N ASP A 246 34.21 -41.11 1.51
CA ASP A 246 34.22 -41.85 2.78
C ASP A 246 34.56 -43.34 2.56
N ASN A 247 34.07 -43.93 1.47
CA ASN A 247 34.39 -45.32 1.10
C ASN A 247 35.73 -45.50 0.36
N LEU A 248 36.45 -44.43 0.00
CA LEU A 248 37.77 -44.53 -0.63
C LEU A 248 38.87 -44.95 0.36
N PHE A 249 38.64 -44.76 1.67
CA PHE A 249 39.53 -45.20 2.74
C PHE A 249 38.76 -45.97 3.82
N PRO A 250 38.48 -47.27 3.61
CA PRO A 250 37.87 -48.09 4.66
C PRO A 250 38.73 -48.11 5.92
N ASP A 251 38.12 -47.93 7.10
CA ASP A 251 38.77 -48.01 8.42
C ASP A 251 39.52 -49.34 8.65
N THR A 252 39.26 -50.36 7.82
CA THR A 252 39.89 -51.67 7.84
C THR A 252 41.30 -51.71 7.21
N PHE A 253 41.70 -50.71 6.43
CA PHE A 253 43.05 -50.61 5.86
C PHE A 253 43.94 -49.66 6.65
N THR A 254 44.22 -50.05 7.90
CA THR A 254 45.48 -49.65 8.57
C THR A 254 46.66 -50.26 7.81
N PHE A 255 47.05 -49.64 6.69
CA PHE A 255 48.40 -49.80 6.16
C PHE A 255 49.37 -49.57 7.33
N HIS A 256 50.19 -50.57 7.64
CA HIS A 256 51.28 -50.40 8.60
C HIS A 256 52.32 -49.45 7.97
N LEU A 257 52.07 -48.14 8.09
CA LEU A 257 52.94 -47.03 7.69
C LEU A 257 54.16 -46.99 8.62
N THR A 258 55.01 -48.02 8.53
CA THR A 258 56.24 -48.17 9.32
C THR A 258 57.33 -47.15 8.92
N CYS A 259 57.12 -46.41 7.84
CA CYS A 259 58.01 -45.35 7.36
C CYS A 259 57.41 -43.96 7.62
N SER A 260 58.05 -43.16 8.47
CA SER A 260 57.58 -41.81 8.84
C SER A 260 57.37 -40.88 7.63
N LYS A 261 58.18 -41.03 6.56
CA LYS A 261 58.02 -40.27 5.32
C LYS A 261 56.71 -40.59 4.60
N GLN A 262 56.21 -41.83 4.66
CA GLN A 262 54.92 -42.18 4.08
C GLN A 262 53.77 -41.61 4.90
N GLN A 263 53.89 -41.59 6.24
CA GLN A 263 52.91 -40.96 7.11
C GLN A 263 52.85 -39.43 6.90
N GLU A 264 53.99 -38.76 6.72
CA GLU A 264 54.05 -37.32 6.40
C GLU A 264 53.44 -37.01 5.02
N GLN A 265 53.72 -37.85 4.00
CA GLN A 265 53.10 -37.75 2.67
C GLN A 265 51.58 -37.95 2.76
N MET A 266 51.11 -38.95 3.51
CA MET A 266 49.68 -39.20 3.73
C MET A 266 48.99 -38.00 4.41
N GLN A 267 49.60 -37.43 5.46
CA GLN A 267 49.07 -36.24 6.13
C GLN A 267 49.05 -35.01 5.20
N LYS A 268 50.05 -34.83 4.32
CA LYS A 268 50.03 -33.78 3.29
C LYS A 268 48.94 -33.98 2.25
N ILE A 269 48.72 -35.21 1.78
CA ILE A 269 47.63 -35.54 0.85
C ILE A 269 46.28 -35.27 1.53
N HIS A 270 46.08 -35.76 2.76
CA HIS A 270 44.87 -35.49 3.54
C HIS A 270 44.63 -33.99 3.71
N ALA A 271 45.60 -33.22 4.21
CA ALA A 271 45.47 -31.77 4.40
C ALA A 271 45.19 -31.02 3.09
N ASN A 272 45.82 -31.41 1.97
CA ASN A 272 45.55 -30.83 0.66
C ASN A 272 44.13 -31.16 0.17
N CYS A 273 43.67 -32.40 0.33
CA CYS A 273 42.30 -32.80 0.00
C CYS A 273 41.26 -32.09 0.88
N THR A 274 41.50 -31.94 2.20
CA THR A 274 40.62 -31.19 3.11
C THR A 274 40.57 -29.70 2.73
N ASN A 275 41.72 -29.08 2.45
CA ASN A 275 41.77 -27.66 2.05
C ASN A 275 41.14 -27.42 0.68
N LEU A 276 41.35 -28.32 -0.29
CA LEU A 276 40.69 -28.26 -1.59
C LEU A 276 39.17 -28.41 -1.44
N SER A 277 38.72 -29.38 -0.62
CA SER A 277 37.29 -29.56 -0.33
C SER A 277 36.67 -28.30 0.26
N ARG A 278 37.32 -27.66 1.25
CA ARG A 278 36.85 -26.39 1.83
C ARG A 278 36.82 -25.25 0.81
N GLN A 279 37.88 -25.08 0.00
CA GLN A 279 37.88 -24.02 -1.03
C GLN A 279 36.80 -24.23 -2.09
N VAL A 280 36.49 -25.48 -2.43
CA VAL A 280 35.38 -25.84 -3.31
C VAL A 280 34.05 -25.53 -2.63
N GLU A 281 33.85 -25.94 -1.38
CA GLU A 281 32.66 -25.66 -0.58
C GLU A 281 32.42 -24.14 -0.43
N ASP A 282 33.41 -23.35 -0.04
CA ASP A 282 33.33 -21.89 0.07
C ASP A 282 32.94 -21.23 -1.26
N LYS A 283 33.53 -21.66 -2.38
CA LYS A 283 33.18 -21.12 -3.71
C LYS A 283 31.75 -21.52 -4.12
N PHE A 284 31.34 -22.75 -3.87
CA PHE A 284 29.97 -23.19 -4.13
C PHE A 284 28.96 -22.48 -3.23
N GLN A 285 29.24 -22.29 -1.95
CA GLN A 285 28.35 -21.60 -1.02
C GLN A 285 28.17 -20.12 -1.42
N ASN A 286 29.25 -19.43 -1.77
CA ASN A 286 29.16 -18.05 -2.29
C ASN A 286 28.36 -17.96 -3.59
N TYR A 287 28.51 -18.93 -4.50
CA TYR A 287 27.72 -19.00 -5.72
C TYR A 287 26.23 -19.28 -5.43
N LEU A 288 25.94 -20.28 -4.57
CA LEU A 288 24.59 -20.65 -4.16
C LEU A 288 23.87 -19.52 -3.42
N ASN A 289 24.57 -18.76 -2.58
CA ASN A 289 24.03 -17.55 -1.95
C ASN A 289 23.63 -16.52 -3.02
N SER A 290 24.54 -16.18 -3.95
CA SER A 290 24.26 -15.21 -5.02
C SER A 290 23.12 -15.64 -5.96
N VAL A 291 23.02 -16.94 -6.26
CA VAL A 291 21.90 -17.51 -7.03
C VAL A 291 20.61 -17.48 -6.21
N GLY A 292 20.66 -17.85 -4.94
CA GLY A 292 19.52 -17.82 -4.02
C GLY A 292 18.90 -16.43 -3.88
N ASP A 293 19.72 -15.40 -3.67
CA ASP A 293 19.28 -14.01 -3.58
C ASP A 293 18.62 -13.53 -4.88
N LYS A 294 19.22 -13.84 -6.04
CA LYS A 294 18.67 -13.50 -7.36
C LYS A 294 17.35 -14.22 -7.63
N VAL A 295 17.27 -15.52 -7.33
CA VAL A 295 16.05 -16.31 -7.51
C VAL A 295 14.96 -15.83 -6.56
N SER A 296 15.26 -15.58 -5.29
CA SER A 296 14.33 -15.02 -4.31
C SER A 296 13.75 -13.68 -4.78
N THR A 297 14.63 -12.76 -5.24
CA THR A 297 14.23 -11.44 -5.75
C THR A 297 13.35 -11.56 -7.01
N LEU A 298 13.78 -12.35 -7.99
CA LEU A 298 13.03 -12.57 -9.23
C LEU A 298 11.71 -13.30 -8.96
N GLN A 299 11.67 -14.20 -7.98
CA GLN A 299 10.47 -14.93 -7.61
C GLN A 299 9.47 -14.05 -6.86
N ALA A 300 9.92 -13.14 -6.00
CA ALA A 300 9.06 -12.13 -5.39
C ALA A 300 8.42 -11.22 -6.47
N GLN A 301 9.23 -10.68 -7.40
CA GLN A 301 8.72 -9.87 -8.51
C GLN A 301 7.76 -10.64 -9.42
N SER A 302 8.10 -11.89 -9.78
CA SER A 302 7.25 -12.76 -10.59
C SER A 302 5.90 -13.02 -9.92
N SER A 303 5.89 -13.31 -8.61
CA SER A 303 4.66 -13.56 -7.86
C SER A 303 3.77 -12.32 -7.81
N ARG A 304 4.35 -11.16 -7.51
CA ARG A 304 3.64 -9.87 -7.50
C ARG A 304 3.00 -9.56 -8.86
N LEU A 305 3.79 -9.64 -9.93
CA LEU A 305 3.32 -9.37 -11.29
C LEU A 305 2.23 -10.35 -11.74
N GLU A 306 2.31 -11.62 -11.35
CA GLU A 306 1.29 -12.62 -11.69
C GLU A 306 -0.04 -12.34 -10.98
N VAL A 307 -0.01 -11.91 -9.71
CA VAL A 307 -1.21 -11.50 -8.97
C VAL A 307 -1.79 -10.21 -9.54
N GLU A 308 -0.96 -9.20 -9.77
CA GLU A 308 -1.38 -7.91 -10.35
C GLU A 308 -2.00 -8.08 -11.74
N ASN A 309 -1.42 -8.93 -12.59
CA ASN A 309 -1.94 -9.22 -13.93
C ASN A 309 -3.32 -9.94 -13.85
N LYS A 310 -3.48 -10.92 -12.95
CA LYS A 310 -4.78 -11.58 -12.71
C LYS A 310 -5.84 -10.58 -12.22
N ARG A 311 -5.47 -9.70 -11.27
CA ARG A 311 -6.35 -8.63 -10.74
C ARG A 311 -6.79 -7.68 -11.84
N VAL A 312 -5.84 -7.08 -12.58
CA VAL A 312 -6.12 -6.12 -13.65
C VAL A 312 -6.95 -6.76 -14.77
N THR A 313 -6.66 -8.01 -15.15
CA THR A 313 -7.46 -8.74 -16.14
C THR A 313 -8.90 -8.94 -15.66
N SER A 314 -9.11 -9.32 -14.39
CA SER A 314 -10.45 -9.47 -13.81
C SER A 314 -11.20 -8.12 -13.71
N GLU A 315 -10.52 -7.04 -13.36
CA GLU A 315 -11.09 -5.70 -13.32
C GLU A 315 -11.51 -5.21 -14.71
N ILE A 316 -10.67 -5.41 -15.73
CA ILE A 316 -10.98 -5.08 -17.12
C ILE A 316 -12.21 -5.87 -17.60
N GLN A 317 -12.29 -7.17 -17.29
CA GLN A 317 -13.43 -8.02 -17.64
C GLN A 317 -14.73 -7.58 -16.94
N LYS A 318 -14.67 -7.25 -15.64
CA LYS A 318 -15.84 -6.73 -14.91
C LYS A 318 -16.28 -5.37 -15.43
N CYS A 319 -15.33 -4.50 -15.74
CA CYS A 319 -15.60 -3.17 -16.31
C CYS A 319 -16.24 -3.27 -17.70
N SER A 320 -15.76 -4.16 -18.58
CA SER A 320 -16.34 -4.34 -19.90
C SER A 320 -17.75 -4.94 -19.84
N GLN A 321 -17.99 -5.91 -18.94
CA GLN A 321 -19.31 -6.48 -18.70
C GLN A 321 -20.29 -5.44 -18.13
N SER A 322 -19.91 -4.75 -17.04
CA SER A 322 -20.73 -3.70 -16.41
C SER A 322 -21.11 -2.61 -17.41
N ARG A 323 -20.16 -2.19 -18.27
CA ARG A 323 -20.41 -1.20 -19.32
C ARG A 323 -21.39 -1.71 -20.39
N ALA A 324 -21.35 -2.99 -20.74
CA ALA A 324 -22.30 -3.59 -21.67
C ALA A 324 -23.71 -3.65 -21.08
N GLU A 325 -23.83 -4.08 -19.82
CA GLU A 325 -25.09 -4.13 -19.07
C GLU A 325 -25.71 -2.74 -18.89
N GLU A 326 -24.91 -1.72 -18.53
CA GLU A 326 -25.36 -0.32 -18.44
C GLU A 326 -25.80 0.24 -19.79
N ALA A 327 -25.08 -0.06 -20.87
CA ALA A 327 -25.46 0.37 -22.22
C ALA A 327 -26.79 -0.26 -22.67
N GLU A 328 -27.00 -1.55 -22.37
CA GLU A 328 -28.27 -2.24 -22.64
C GLU A 328 -29.44 -1.64 -21.83
N GLN A 329 -29.24 -1.42 -20.53
CA GLN A 329 -30.25 -0.77 -19.67
C GLN A 329 -30.56 0.66 -20.12
N CYS A 330 -29.56 1.44 -20.51
CA CYS A 330 -29.73 2.79 -21.04
C CYS A 330 -30.55 2.77 -22.34
N THR A 331 -30.25 1.82 -23.24
CA THR A 331 -30.99 1.64 -24.51
C THR A 331 -32.45 1.27 -24.24
N LYS A 332 -32.73 0.36 -23.29
CA LYS A 332 -34.10 0.00 -22.89
C LYS A 332 -34.87 1.21 -22.34
N ARG A 333 -34.30 1.96 -21.40
CA ARG A 333 -34.93 3.17 -20.83
C ARG A 333 -35.19 4.25 -21.88
N LEU A 334 -34.28 4.40 -22.86
CA LEU A 334 -34.47 5.34 -23.97
C LEU A 334 -35.64 4.92 -24.85
N GLN A 335 -35.76 3.63 -25.19
CA GLN A 335 -36.90 3.09 -25.94
C GLN A 335 -38.21 3.24 -25.17
N GLU A 336 -38.24 2.97 -23.87
CA GLU A 336 -39.42 3.18 -23.01
C GLU A 336 -39.85 4.65 -22.99
N ALA A 337 -38.91 5.59 -22.86
CA ALA A 337 -39.19 7.02 -22.89
C ALA A 337 -39.67 7.51 -24.28
N GLN A 338 -39.12 6.96 -25.37
CA GLN A 338 -39.58 7.22 -26.73
C GLN A 338 -41.01 6.71 -26.91
N GLN A 339 -41.30 5.45 -26.60
CA GLN A 339 -42.65 4.88 -26.69
C GLN A 339 -43.68 5.62 -25.83
N MET A 340 -43.28 6.10 -24.65
CA MET A 340 -44.15 6.95 -23.81
C MET A 340 -44.45 8.29 -24.49
N THR A 341 -43.45 8.90 -25.13
CA THR A 341 -43.60 10.16 -25.87
C THR A 341 -44.51 9.97 -27.08
N ASP A 342 -44.27 8.92 -27.88
CA ASP A 342 -45.05 8.59 -29.07
C ASP A 342 -46.53 8.36 -28.71
N ARG A 343 -46.82 7.58 -27.65
CA ARG A 343 -48.18 7.36 -27.12
C ARG A 343 -48.92 8.63 -26.71
N LEU A 344 -48.20 9.69 -26.31
CA LEU A 344 -48.80 10.98 -25.93
C LEU A 344 -48.95 11.91 -27.14
N VAL A 345 -48.03 11.85 -28.10
CA VAL A 345 -47.99 12.76 -29.26
C VAL A 345 -48.88 12.28 -30.42
N GLU A 346 -48.93 10.97 -30.67
CA GLU A 346 -49.74 10.38 -31.75
C GLU A 346 -51.24 10.72 -31.68
N PRO A 347 -51.96 10.61 -30.53
CA PRO A 347 -53.35 11.05 -30.46
C PRO A 347 -53.49 12.56 -30.70
N LEU A 348 -52.61 13.40 -30.12
CA LEU A 348 -52.65 14.85 -30.31
C LEU A 348 -52.43 15.27 -31.78
N LEU A 349 -51.62 14.51 -32.53
CA LEU A 349 -51.43 14.72 -33.97
C LEU A 349 -52.67 14.31 -34.77
N ASN A 350 -53.34 13.21 -34.40
CA ASN A 350 -54.58 12.77 -35.04
C ASN A 350 -55.74 13.73 -34.76
N ASP A 351 -55.91 14.17 -33.51
CA ASP A 351 -56.91 15.18 -33.12
C ASP A 351 -56.69 16.49 -33.89
N LYS A 352 -55.44 16.97 -33.94
CA LYS A 352 -55.07 18.16 -34.73
C LYS A 352 -55.41 17.99 -36.22
N LYS A 353 -55.21 16.79 -36.79
CA LYS A 353 -55.55 16.49 -38.19
C LYS A 353 -57.06 16.51 -38.41
N GLN A 354 -57.86 15.91 -37.52
CA GLN A 354 -59.32 15.97 -37.58
C GLN A 354 -59.82 17.42 -37.48
N LEU A 355 -59.36 18.19 -36.50
CA LEU A 355 -59.74 19.60 -36.32
C LEU A 355 -59.39 20.48 -37.54
N LEU A 356 -58.27 20.22 -38.21
CA LEU A 356 -57.92 20.90 -39.46
C LEU A 356 -58.87 20.54 -40.62
N GLN A 357 -59.28 19.26 -40.72
CA GLN A 357 -60.21 18.81 -41.75
C GLN A 357 -61.64 19.34 -41.50
N GLU A 358 -62.10 19.33 -40.25
CA GLU A 358 -63.38 19.91 -39.83
C GLU A 358 -63.42 21.42 -40.09
N LYS A 359 -62.34 22.15 -39.73
CA LYS A 359 -62.19 23.57 -40.07
C LYS A 359 -62.30 23.82 -41.57
N GLN A 360 -61.65 22.99 -42.41
CA GLN A 360 -61.74 23.12 -43.88
C GLN A 360 -63.18 22.88 -44.38
N LEU A 361 -63.88 21.88 -43.85
CA LEU A 361 -65.26 21.58 -44.21
C LEU A 361 -66.22 22.71 -43.80
N LEU A 362 -66.08 23.25 -42.59
CA LEU A 362 -66.82 24.41 -42.10
C LEU A 362 -66.54 25.64 -42.98
N GLN A 363 -65.27 25.89 -43.31
CA GLN A 363 -64.86 27.01 -44.17
C GLN A 363 -65.36 26.88 -45.62
N ALA A 364 -65.55 25.66 -46.13
CA ALA A 364 -66.17 25.41 -47.44
C ALA A 364 -67.71 25.53 -47.41
N THR A 365 -68.34 25.21 -46.26
CA THR A 365 -69.79 25.28 -46.07
C THR A 365 -70.26 26.72 -45.79
N CYS A 366 -69.42 27.51 -45.12
CA CYS A 366 -69.63 28.95 -44.91
C CYS A 366 -69.19 29.75 -46.16
N LEU A 367 -70.08 29.90 -47.13
CA LEU A 367 -69.93 30.91 -48.20
C LEU A 367 -69.63 32.30 -47.60
N PRO A 368 -68.76 33.11 -48.23
CA PRO A 368 -68.55 34.48 -47.81
C PRO A 368 -69.86 35.26 -47.98
N LYS A 369 -70.33 35.88 -46.88
CA LYS A 369 -71.51 36.75 -46.86
C LYS A 369 -71.31 37.88 -47.89
N PRO A 370 -72.32 38.22 -48.72
CA PRO A 370 -72.19 39.31 -49.69
C PRO A 370 -71.86 40.64 -48.98
N PRO A 371 -71.11 41.54 -49.64
CA PRO A 371 -70.64 42.77 -49.01
C PRO A 371 -71.82 43.69 -48.70
N MET A 372 -72.03 43.98 -47.41
CA MET A 372 -72.91 45.09 -47.01
C MET A 372 -72.21 46.43 -47.30
N PRO A 373 -72.97 47.49 -47.67
CA PRO A 373 -72.39 48.76 -48.08
C PRO A 373 -71.68 49.47 -46.92
N LYS A 374 -70.56 50.13 -47.24
CA LYS A 374 -69.78 50.94 -46.29
C LYS A 374 -70.58 52.17 -45.84
N PRO A 375 -70.70 52.43 -44.53
CA PRO A 375 -70.88 53.79 -44.03
C PRO A 375 -69.56 54.57 -44.20
N ASN A 376 -69.65 55.85 -44.57
CA ASN A 376 -68.48 56.74 -44.67
C ASN A 376 -68.08 57.31 -43.29
N GLY A 377 -66.77 57.45 -43.05
CA GLY A 377 -66.18 58.15 -41.90
C GLY A 377 -66.12 57.30 -40.62
N LEU A 378 -64.99 57.16 -39.91
CA LEU A 378 -63.90 58.11 -39.66
C LEU A 378 -62.54 57.40 -39.51
N ASP A 379 -61.45 58.16 -39.57
CA ASP A 379 -60.09 57.69 -39.31
C ASP A 379 -59.86 57.20 -37.87
N SER A 380 -58.99 56.21 -37.72
CA SER A 380 -57.91 56.25 -36.72
C SER A 380 -56.78 55.29 -37.07
N HIS A 381 -55.57 55.83 -37.17
CA HIS A 381 -54.33 55.06 -37.19
C HIS A 381 -54.22 54.15 -35.95
N MET A 382 -53.77 52.90 -36.14
CA MET A 382 -52.66 52.40 -35.33
C MET A 382 -51.79 51.41 -36.11
N ILE A 383 -50.48 51.63 -36.00
CA ILE A 383 -49.43 50.80 -36.60
C ILE A 383 -49.19 49.60 -35.68
N PHE A 384 -49.17 48.39 -36.23
CA PHE A 384 -48.50 47.26 -35.60
C PHE A 384 -47.55 46.60 -36.59
N GLY A 385 -46.26 46.59 -36.24
CA GLY A 385 -45.21 46.06 -37.09
C GLY A 385 -45.24 44.53 -37.17
N GLN A 386 -44.96 44.01 -38.37
CA GLN A 386 -44.61 42.60 -38.53
C GLN A 386 -43.26 42.33 -37.85
N GLN A 387 -43.21 41.36 -36.95
CA GLN A 387 -41.95 40.73 -36.56
C GLN A 387 -42.09 39.21 -36.59
N SER A 388 -41.61 38.63 -37.68
CA SER A 388 -41.50 37.18 -37.85
C SER A 388 -40.56 36.61 -36.79
N ARG A 389 -41.06 35.75 -35.91
CA ARG A 389 -40.23 34.90 -35.04
C ARG A 389 -40.55 33.42 -35.26
N THR A 390 -39.73 32.81 -36.10
CA THR A 390 -39.51 31.36 -36.14
C THR A 390 -38.87 30.94 -34.82
N GLY A 391 -39.67 30.42 -33.89
CA GLY A 391 -39.18 29.86 -32.64
C GLY A 391 -38.51 28.50 -32.86
N GLN A 392 -37.18 28.50 -33.05
CA GLN A 392 -36.37 27.30 -32.82
C GLN A 392 -36.45 26.94 -31.33
N MET A 393 -36.93 25.74 -30.99
CA MET A 393 -36.68 25.16 -29.68
C MET A 393 -35.27 24.58 -29.63
N SER A 394 -34.36 25.28 -28.96
CA SER A 394 -33.02 24.80 -28.67
C SER A 394 -33.07 23.78 -27.53
N PHE A 395 -32.64 22.54 -27.79
CA PHE A 395 -32.34 21.56 -26.74
C PHE A 395 -30.98 21.87 -26.11
N PRO A 396 -30.84 21.93 -24.76
CA PRO A 396 -29.55 21.92 -24.10
C PRO A 396 -29.08 20.47 -23.89
N GLY A 397 -27.95 20.08 -24.47
CA GLY A 397 -27.51 18.68 -24.46
C GLY A 397 -26.08 18.42 -24.94
N SER A 398 -25.14 19.34 -24.66
CA SER A 398 -23.73 19.18 -25.05
C SER A 398 -23.02 18.15 -24.17
N TYR A 399 -23.05 16.88 -24.55
CA TYR A 399 -22.07 15.89 -24.10
C TYR A 399 -20.99 15.71 -25.17
N THR A 400 -19.77 16.16 -24.84
CA THR A 400 -18.58 15.98 -25.68
C THR A 400 -18.18 14.52 -25.74
N ALA A 401 -18.47 13.84 -26.84
CA ALA A 401 -17.94 12.50 -27.11
C ALA A 401 -16.44 12.60 -27.45
N VAL A 402 -15.57 12.21 -26.50
CA VAL A 402 -14.14 12.03 -26.76
C VAL A 402 -13.96 10.77 -27.61
N GLN A 403 -13.74 10.98 -28.90
CA GLN A 403 -13.60 9.92 -29.90
C GLN A 403 -12.18 9.32 -29.84
N SER A 404 -11.96 8.40 -28.89
CA SER A 404 -10.70 7.64 -28.79
C SER A 404 -10.55 6.66 -29.95
N ARG A 405 -9.61 6.94 -30.87
CA ARG A 405 -9.23 6.00 -31.94
C ARG A 405 -8.71 4.67 -31.35
N PRO A 406 -9.08 3.51 -31.89
CA PRO A 406 -8.34 2.27 -31.63
C PRO A 406 -6.99 2.34 -32.36
N GLY A 407 -5.90 2.40 -31.60
CA GLY A 407 -4.55 2.27 -32.14
C GLY A 407 -4.25 0.82 -32.53
N SER A 408 -3.89 0.57 -33.78
CA SER A 408 -3.50 -0.77 -34.24
C SER A 408 -2.07 -1.11 -33.78
N SER A 409 -1.94 -1.99 -32.79
CA SER A 409 -0.64 -2.59 -32.44
C SER A 409 -0.37 -3.83 -33.28
N GLN A 410 0.46 -3.71 -34.31
CA GLN A 410 1.07 -4.88 -34.96
C GLN A 410 2.06 -5.56 -34.00
N PRO A 411 2.17 -6.90 -34.00
CA PRO A 411 3.24 -7.58 -33.29
C PRO A 411 4.58 -7.39 -34.01
N PRO A 412 5.71 -7.28 -33.30
CA PRO A 412 7.03 -7.22 -33.92
C PRO A 412 7.37 -8.55 -34.58
N LYS A 413 7.78 -8.51 -35.86
CA LYS A 413 8.42 -9.65 -36.52
C LYS A 413 9.82 -9.84 -35.95
N THR A 414 10.06 -11.00 -35.34
CA THR A 414 11.41 -11.48 -35.06
C THR A 414 12.13 -11.81 -36.38
N ARG A 415 13.42 -11.48 -36.42
CA ARG A 415 14.41 -12.03 -37.36
C ARG A 415 15.69 -12.32 -36.57
#